data_AF-A0A1V6BGM4-F1
#
_entry.id   AF-A0A1V6BGM4-F1
#
_cell.length_a   1.000
_cell.length_b   1.000
_cell.length_c   1.000
_cell.angle_alpha   90.00
_cell.angle_beta   90.00
_cell.angle_gamma   90.00
#
_symmetry.space_group_name_H-M   'P 1'
#
loop_
_entity.id
_entity.type
_entity.pdbx_description
1 polymer ?
#
loop_
_entity_poly.entity_id
_entity_poly.type
_entity_poly.pdbx_seq_one_letter_code
_entity_poly.pdbx_strand_id
1 'polypeptide(L)'
;MKSEFVSIKKIADSLLVIMLVTCLSTFSLSAQQKVKGEPGKTYQITMNDGSVVSGKLISDNDKEIVIQSGSMGDVRLEKSNIRSMTAVAATDQKAGGIWFANPNSSKYLLGSSAIPLAKGSGYYQNTWIFVNSACYAFTNNISVAGGFEIISIMAKGEGPYAFFINPKASFKVANNLYAGANVLYANTIKSVDDFGGLATLNGFFTYGNTNNNLTAAVGWGWADGEFSSKPVFTVSGMTRVSRRIAFVSENWIIPRTIDEELKLYGIFSYGIRFLGEKTSIDLAFLNNKDIAKGIIIGIPWLDFTIAF
;
A
#
# COMPACT_ATOMS: atom_id res chain seq x y z
N MET A 1 35.08 25.44 5.32
CA MET A 1 34.45 24.10 5.28
C MET A 1 33.52 23.81 6.46
N LYS A 2 33.89 24.00 7.74
CA LYS A 2 32.95 23.72 8.86
C LYS A 2 31.74 24.69 8.95
N SER A 3 31.85 25.93 8.48
CA SER A 3 30.76 26.93 8.54
C SER A 3 29.65 26.71 7.51
N GLU A 4 29.97 26.19 6.32
CA GLU A 4 28.99 25.93 5.26
C GLU A 4 28.07 24.74 5.60
N PHE A 5 28.62 23.68 6.21
CA PHE A 5 27.83 22.52 6.65
C PHE A 5 26.81 22.88 7.76
N VAL A 6 27.16 23.78 8.67
CA VAL A 6 26.23 24.26 9.72
C VAL A 6 25.11 25.10 9.13
N SER A 7 25.39 25.85 8.05
CA SER A 7 24.38 26.64 7.35
C SER A 7 23.37 25.76 6.59
N ILE A 8 23.83 24.68 5.96
CA ILE A 8 22.97 23.75 5.21
C ILE A 8 22.05 22.96 6.17
N LYS A 9 22.54 22.52 7.33
CA LYS A 9 21.73 21.80 8.33
C LYS A 9 20.58 22.68 8.85
N LYS A 10 20.85 23.96 9.15
CA LYS A 10 19.83 24.92 9.58
C LYS A 10 18.79 25.23 8.50
N ILE A 11 19.18 25.27 7.23
CA ILE A 11 18.27 25.48 6.11
C ILE A 11 17.37 24.24 5.93
N ALA A 12 17.93 23.02 6.05
CA ALA A 12 17.18 21.77 5.98
C ALA A 12 16.17 21.63 7.13
N ASP A 13 16.57 21.94 8.37
CA ASP A 13 15.67 21.93 9.54
C ASP A 13 14.55 22.97 9.39
N SER A 14 14.87 24.15 8.85
CA SER A 14 13.87 25.20 8.58
C SER A 14 12.90 24.82 7.46
N LEU A 15 13.38 24.15 6.40
CA LEU A 15 12.53 23.61 5.34
C LEU A 15 11.62 22.49 5.85
N LEU A 16 12.12 21.62 6.73
CA LEU A 16 11.33 20.54 7.34
C LEU A 16 10.19 21.09 8.19
N VAL A 17 10.47 22.14 8.99
CA VAL A 17 9.45 22.82 9.82
C VAL A 17 8.44 23.57 8.95
N ILE A 18 8.87 24.25 7.88
CA ILE A 18 7.94 24.91 6.94
C ILE A 18 7.08 23.89 6.19
N MET A 19 7.63 22.74 5.81
CA MET A 19 6.88 21.65 5.18
C MET A 19 5.85 21.03 6.16
N LEU A 20 6.22 20.89 7.44
CA LEU A 20 5.32 20.41 8.49
C LEU A 20 4.17 21.40 8.76
N VAL A 21 4.47 22.71 8.81
CA VAL A 21 3.48 23.78 9.07
C VAL A 21 2.54 23.98 7.88
N THR A 22 3.04 23.86 6.65
CA THR A 22 2.20 23.95 5.45
C THR A 22 1.27 22.74 5.30
N CYS A 23 1.69 21.53 5.70
CA CYS A 23 0.82 20.35 5.77
C CYS A 23 -0.32 20.48 6.81
N LEU A 24 -0.14 21.26 7.88
CA LEU A 24 -1.17 21.50 8.90
C LEU A 24 -2.23 22.52 8.45
N SER A 25 -1.95 23.36 7.46
CA SER A 25 -2.86 24.43 6.99
C SER A 25 -3.87 24.00 5.91
N THR A 26 -3.81 22.76 5.40
CA THR A 26 -4.75 22.26 4.38
C THR A 26 -5.81 21.33 4.95
N PHE A 27 -6.45 21.71 6.06
CA PHE A 27 -7.77 21.18 6.36
C PHE A 27 -8.78 21.93 5.48
N SER A 28 -8.91 21.48 4.23
CA SER A 28 -10.06 21.85 3.44
C SER A 28 -11.30 21.37 4.19
N LEU A 29 -12.15 22.32 4.58
CA LEU A 29 -13.55 22.07 4.91
C LEU A 29 -14.13 21.28 3.74
N SER A 30 -14.33 19.97 3.91
CA SER A 30 -15.01 19.14 2.90
C SER A 30 -16.44 19.64 2.80
N ALA A 31 -16.67 20.57 1.87
CA ALA A 31 -17.98 20.84 1.33
C ALA A 31 -18.60 19.50 0.92
N GLN A 32 -19.84 19.25 1.34
CA GLN A 32 -20.61 18.06 0.96
C GLN A 32 -20.50 17.86 -0.54
N GLN A 33 -19.73 16.86 -0.95
CA GLN A 33 -19.65 16.43 -2.33
C GLN A 33 -21.06 15.97 -2.70
N LYS A 34 -21.75 16.72 -3.57
CA LYS A 34 -23.12 16.37 -3.99
C LYS A 34 -23.11 14.93 -4.47
N VAL A 35 -23.86 14.07 -3.80
CA VAL A 35 -24.10 12.68 -4.19
C VAL A 35 -24.87 12.73 -5.52
N LYS A 36 -24.14 12.58 -6.62
CA LYS A 36 -24.68 12.50 -7.97
C LYS A 36 -24.06 11.29 -8.66
N GLY A 37 -24.90 10.34 -9.01
CA GLY A 37 -24.54 9.14 -9.75
C GLY A 37 -25.01 9.18 -11.20
N GLU A 38 -24.44 8.31 -12.02
CA GLU A 38 -24.87 8.08 -13.40
C GLU A 38 -25.80 6.86 -13.43
N PRO A 39 -27.07 7.01 -13.88
CA PRO A 39 -27.97 5.89 -14.07
C PRO A 39 -27.33 4.81 -14.95
N GLY A 40 -27.56 3.55 -14.58
CA GLY A 40 -27.00 2.39 -15.26
C GLY A 40 -25.70 1.85 -14.65
N LYS A 41 -24.97 2.64 -13.85
CA LYS A 41 -23.78 2.17 -13.12
C LYS A 41 -24.14 1.55 -11.77
N THR A 42 -23.29 0.66 -11.30
CA THR A 42 -23.45 0.00 -9.98
C THR A 42 -22.74 0.83 -8.91
N TYR A 43 -23.40 1.02 -7.77
CA TYR A 43 -22.88 1.79 -6.65
C TYR A 43 -23.00 1.01 -5.33
N GLN A 44 -22.08 1.28 -4.42
CA GLN A 44 -22.18 0.95 -3.00
C GLN A 44 -22.48 2.25 -2.25
N ILE A 45 -23.61 2.26 -1.53
CA ILE A 45 -24.15 3.42 -0.82
C ILE A 45 -24.10 3.12 0.66
N THR A 46 -23.46 4.01 1.40
CA THR A 46 -23.42 3.98 2.86
C THR A 46 -24.33 5.08 3.38
N MET A 47 -25.27 4.69 4.23
CA MET A 47 -26.23 5.60 4.86
C MET A 47 -25.63 6.20 6.14
N ASN A 48 -26.24 7.27 6.66
CA ASN A 48 -25.80 7.94 7.89
C ASN A 48 -25.89 7.04 9.12
N ASP A 49 -26.82 6.08 9.12
CA ASP A 49 -26.97 5.06 10.17
C ASP A 49 -25.93 3.92 10.07
N GLY A 50 -25.06 3.94 9.05
CA GLY A 50 -24.03 2.94 8.79
C GLY A 50 -24.49 1.75 7.97
N SER A 51 -25.77 1.65 7.62
CA SER A 51 -26.26 0.61 6.71
C SER A 51 -25.67 0.78 5.30
N VAL A 52 -25.45 -0.34 4.62
CA VAL A 52 -24.86 -0.37 3.28
C VAL A 52 -25.81 -1.06 2.32
N VAL A 53 -26.16 -0.37 1.24
CA VAL A 53 -26.92 -0.94 0.13
C VAL A 53 -26.10 -0.86 -1.14
N SER A 54 -26.19 -1.88 -1.98
CA SER A 54 -25.46 -1.89 -3.25
C SER A 54 -26.37 -2.36 -4.38
N GLY A 55 -26.23 -1.75 -5.55
CA GLY A 55 -27.10 -2.02 -6.67
C GLY A 55 -26.84 -1.12 -7.86
N LYS A 56 -27.54 -1.40 -8.95
CA LYS A 56 -27.51 -0.57 -10.15
C LYS A 56 -28.35 0.68 -9.92
N LEU A 57 -27.78 1.86 -10.14
CA LEU A 57 -28.53 3.12 -10.04
C LEU A 57 -29.53 3.18 -11.19
N ILE A 58 -30.81 3.33 -10.86
CA ILE A 58 -31.92 3.44 -11.81
C ILE A 58 -32.27 4.90 -12.03
N SER A 59 -32.35 5.68 -10.96
CA SER A 59 -32.61 7.12 -11.03
C SER A 59 -31.89 7.87 -9.92
N ASP A 60 -31.58 9.13 -10.21
CA ASP A 60 -30.96 10.09 -9.31
C ASP A 60 -31.65 11.43 -9.54
N ASN A 61 -32.41 11.90 -8.55
CA ASN A 61 -33.07 13.21 -8.58
C ASN A 61 -32.60 14.07 -7.39
N ASP A 62 -33.17 15.25 -7.21
CA ASP A 62 -32.70 16.19 -6.18
C ASP A 62 -32.92 15.72 -4.74
N LYS A 63 -33.86 14.80 -4.49
CA LYS A 63 -34.25 14.33 -3.15
C LYS A 63 -33.87 12.89 -2.86
N GLU A 64 -33.98 12.02 -3.86
CA GLU A 64 -33.83 10.58 -3.70
C GLU A 64 -33.01 9.97 -4.85
N ILE A 65 -32.48 8.78 -4.56
CA ILE A 65 -31.95 7.86 -5.56
C ILE A 65 -32.73 6.57 -5.50
N VAL A 66 -32.83 5.90 -6.64
CA VAL A 66 -33.41 4.55 -6.72
C VAL A 66 -32.35 3.60 -7.23
N ILE A 67 -32.10 2.53 -6.48
CA ILE A 67 -31.16 1.49 -6.84
C ILE A 67 -31.86 0.15 -6.96
N GLN A 68 -31.52 -0.60 -7.99
CA GLN A 68 -31.91 -1.99 -8.13
C GLN A 68 -30.89 -2.86 -7.40
N SER A 69 -31.26 -3.30 -6.21
CA SER A 69 -30.52 -4.26 -5.39
C SER A 69 -30.83 -5.68 -5.86
N GLY A 70 -29.79 -6.49 -6.04
CA GLY A 70 -29.96 -7.90 -6.43
C GLY A 70 -30.70 -8.75 -5.38
N SER A 71 -30.72 -8.33 -4.11
CA SER A 71 -31.37 -9.07 -3.01
C SER A 71 -32.70 -8.47 -2.55
N MET A 72 -32.92 -7.18 -2.79
CA MET A 72 -34.08 -6.44 -2.24
C MET A 72 -34.98 -5.85 -3.33
N GLY A 73 -34.64 -6.01 -4.61
CA GLY A 73 -35.33 -5.33 -5.71
C GLY A 73 -35.03 -3.84 -5.70
N ASP A 74 -36.00 -3.02 -6.09
CA ASP A 74 -35.83 -1.57 -6.18
C ASP A 74 -35.91 -0.94 -4.79
N VAL A 75 -34.81 -0.32 -4.36
CA VAL A 75 -34.68 0.37 -3.08
C VAL A 75 -34.59 1.87 -3.33
N ARG A 76 -35.49 2.65 -2.69
CA ARG A 76 -35.46 4.12 -2.73
C ARG A 76 -34.75 4.64 -1.49
N LEU A 77 -33.79 5.55 -1.69
CA LEU A 77 -32.98 6.13 -0.62
C LEU A 77 -33.02 7.65 -0.72
N GLU A 78 -33.39 8.32 0.38
CA GLU A 78 -33.29 9.78 0.46
C GLU A 78 -31.84 10.23 0.55
N LYS A 79 -31.46 11.22 -0.26
CA LYS A 79 -30.08 11.74 -0.30
C LYS A 79 -29.65 12.38 1.02
N SER A 80 -30.60 12.93 1.78
CA SER A 80 -30.38 13.44 3.14
C SER A 80 -29.79 12.38 4.08
N ASN A 81 -30.12 11.11 3.84
CA ASN A 81 -29.69 9.97 4.66
C ASN A 81 -28.45 9.27 4.10
N ILE A 82 -27.91 9.72 2.96
CA ILE A 82 -26.72 9.13 2.34
C ILE A 82 -25.46 9.80 2.89
N ARG A 83 -24.58 9.00 3.49
CA ARG A 83 -23.25 9.44 3.91
C ARG A 83 -22.27 9.48 2.75
N SER A 84 -22.26 8.44 1.92
CA SER A 84 -21.37 8.33 0.78
C SER A 84 -21.90 7.37 -0.29
N MET A 85 -21.57 7.65 -1.54
CA MET A 85 -21.92 6.82 -2.70
C MET A 85 -20.67 6.60 -3.55
N THR A 86 -20.26 5.33 -3.70
CA THR A 86 -19.03 4.96 -4.40
C THR A 86 -19.36 4.07 -5.60
N ALA A 87 -18.85 4.40 -6.78
CA ALA A 87 -19.04 3.57 -7.96
C ALA A 87 -18.28 2.24 -7.81
N VAL A 88 -18.95 1.14 -8.13
CA VAL A 88 -18.40 -0.22 -8.06
C VAL A 88 -17.84 -0.59 -9.42
N ALA A 89 -16.55 -0.92 -9.45
CA ALA A 89 -15.91 -1.37 -10.68
C ALA A 89 -16.55 -2.68 -11.18
N ALA A 90 -16.66 -2.86 -12.50
CA ALA A 90 -17.22 -4.10 -13.07
C ALA A 90 -16.49 -5.35 -12.56
N THR A 91 -15.21 -5.25 -12.25
CA THR A 91 -14.38 -6.32 -11.67
C THR A 91 -14.83 -6.79 -10.29
N ASP A 92 -15.53 -5.93 -9.53
CA ASP A 92 -16.06 -6.20 -8.20
C ASP A 92 -17.50 -6.74 -8.23
N GLN A 93 -18.17 -6.68 -9.38
CA GLN A 93 -19.52 -7.23 -9.57
C GLN A 93 -19.41 -8.72 -9.86
N LYS A 94 -19.70 -9.58 -8.87
CA LYS A 94 -19.65 -11.04 -9.01
C LYS A 94 -21.05 -11.65 -8.97
N ALA A 95 -21.18 -12.86 -9.50
CA ALA A 95 -22.44 -13.62 -9.46
C ALA A 95 -22.98 -13.80 -8.03
N GLY A 96 -22.09 -13.92 -7.04
CA GLY A 96 -22.44 -14.02 -5.61
C GLY A 96 -22.58 -12.67 -4.89
N GLY A 97 -22.71 -11.56 -5.62
CA GLY A 97 -22.84 -10.21 -5.08
C GLY A 97 -21.62 -9.32 -5.30
N ILE A 98 -21.69 -8.10 -4.75
CA ILE A 98 -20.65 -7.09 -4.91
C ILE A 98 -19.54 -7.31 -3.88
N TRP A 99 -18.30 -7.33 -4.37
CA TRP A 99 -17.11 -7.27 -3.52
C TRP A 99 -16.86 -5.82 -3.13
N PHE A 100 -16.60 -5.58 -1.85
CA PHE A 100 -16.12 -4.28 -1.41
C PHE A 100 -14.75 -4.00 -2.03
N ALA A 101 -14.43 -2.72 -2.22
CA ALA A 101 -13.14 -2.29 -2.76
C ALA A 101 -11.98 -2.88 -1.96
N ASN A 102 -10.96 -3.42 -2.64
CA ASN A 102 -9.82 -4.00 -1.95
C ASN A 102 -9.05 -2.92 -1.17
N PRO A 103 -8.99 -3.00 0.18
CA PRO A 103 -8.31 -2.00 1.01
C PRO A 103 -6.79 -1.99 0.81
N ASN A 104 -6.22 -3.03 0.18
CA ASN A 104 -4.79 -3.29 0.16
C ASN A 104 -4.30 -3.69 -1.25
N SER A 105 -4.59 -2.86 -2.25
CA SER A 105 -4.22 -3.11 -3.65
C SER A 105 -2.89 -2.47 -4.07
N SER A 106 -2.35 -1.54 -3.27
CA SER A 106 -1.14 -0.76 -3.55
C SER A 106 0.16 -1.39 -3.03
N LYS A 107 0.07 -2.54 -2.34
CA LYS A 107 1.18 -3.35 -1.84
C LYS A 107 0.89 -4.86 -1.85
N TYR A 108 1.96 -5.64 -1.75
CA TYR A 108 1.93 -7.08 -1.47
C TYR A 108 2.25 -7.32 0.01
N LEU A 109 3.26 -8.13 0.34
CA LEU A 109 3.68 -8.36 1.73
C LEU A 109 4.56 -7.18 2.20
N LEU A 110 5.67 -6.96 1.49
CA LEU A 110 6.63 -5.88 1.76
C LEU A 110 6.68 -4.88 0.59
N GLY A 111 6.66 -5.41 -0.64
CA GLY A 111 6.83 -4.65 -1.87
C GLY A 111 5.58 -3.89 -2.29
N SER A 112 5.79 -2.87 -3.11
CA SER A 112 4.73 -2.05 -3.68
C SER A 112 4.19 -2.63 -4.99
N SER A 113 2.90 -2.38 -5.26
CA SER A 113 2.39 -2.37 -6.63
C SER A 113 2.39 -0.93 -7.16
N ALA A 114 2.31 -0.79 -8.48
CA ALA A 114 2.10 0.48 -9.18
C ALA A 114 0.63 0.93 -9.18
N ILE A 115 -0.29 0.20 -8.54
CA ILE A 115 -1.67 0.67 -8.39
C ILE A 115 -1.66 1.82 -7.36
N PRO A 116 -2.07 3.05 -7.76
CA PRO A 116 -2.03 4.20 -6.88
C PRO A 116 -3.13 4.12 -5.81
N LEU A 117 -2.83 4.70 -4.65
CA LEU A 117 -3.85 5.03 -3.66
C LEU A 117 -4.61 6.29 -4.10
N ALA A 118 -5.87 6.40 -3.67
CA ALA A 118 -6.65 7.60 -3.94
C ALA A 118 -6.14 8.75 -3.06
N LYS A 119 -6.19 9.99 -3.58
CA LYS A 119 -5.84 11.17 -2.79
C LYS A 119 -6.63 11.21 -1.48
N GLY A 120 -5.94 11.45 -0.38
CA GLY A 120 -6.51 11.54 0.96
C GLY A 120 -6.73 10.18 1.63
N SER A 121 -6.49 9.07 0.92
CA SER A 121 -6.55 7.74 1.51
C SER A 121 -5.19 7.29 2.03
N GLY A 122 -5.19 6.29 2.89
CA GLY A 122 -3.98 5.72 3.43
C GLY A 122 -4.21 4.37 4.11
N TYR A 123 -3.17 3.88 4.75
CA TYR A 123 -3.30 2.73 5.63
C TYR A 123 -2.26 2.77 6.74
N TYR A 124 -2.62 2.16 7.86
CA TYR A 124 -1.68 1.72 8.89
C TYR A 124 -1.40 0.23 8.69
N GLN A 125 -0.15 -0.18 8.85
CA GLN A 125 0.26 -1.58 8.81
C GLN A 125 1.12 -1.91 10.03
N ASN A 126 0.87 -3.08 10.59
CA ASN A 126 1.70 -3.70 11.60
C ASN A 126 2.17 -5.06 11.09
N THR A 127 3.48 -5.24 10.97
CA THR A 127 4.10 -6.50 10.54
C THR A 127 4.80 -7.14 11.72
N TRP A 128 4.49 -8.42 11.97
CA TRP A 128 4.99 -9.22 13.08
C TRP A 128 4.85 -8.57 14.47
N ILE A 129 3.94 -7.60 14.66
CA ILE A 129 3.86 -6.77 15.87
C ILE A 129 5.05 -5.79 15.99
N PHE A 130 6.22 -6.15 15.49
CA PHE A 130 7.48 -5.43 15.64
C PHE A 130 7.62 -4.21 14.75
N VAL A 131 7.08 -4.20 13.53
CA VAL A 131 7.26 -3.09 12.59
C VAL A 131 5.94 -2.39 12.39
N ASN A 132 5.89 -1.10 12.72
CA ASN A 132 4.73 -0.25 12.59
C ASN A 132 4.97 0.75 11.48
N SER A 133 4.04 0.85 10.53
CA SER A 133 4.14 1.78 9.42
C SER A 133 2.79 2.40 9.08
N ALA A 134 2.85 3.58 8.47
CA ALA A 134 1.69 4.26 7.91
C ALA A 134 2.04 4.76 6.51
N CYS A 135 1.05 4.74 5.63
CA CYS A 135 1.13 5.26 4.28
C CYS A 135 0.00 6.26 4.04
N TYR A 136 0.32 7.38 3.41
CA TYR A 136 -0.65 8.42 3.07
C TYR A 136 -0.46 8.89 1.63
N ALA A 137 -1.57 9.03 0.90
CA ALA A 137 -1.59 9.52 -0.47
C ALA A 137 -1.93 11.01 -0.52
N PHE A 138 -0.92 11.84 -0.76
CA PHE A 138 -1.08 13.29 -0.89
C PHE A 138 -1.76 13.68 -2.19
N THR A 139 -1.59 12.86 -3.23
CA THR A 139 -2.23 13.00 -4.54
C THR A 139 -2.70 11.63 -5.03
N ASN A 140 -3.38 11.59 -6.19
CA ASN A 140 -3.76 10.32 -6.84
C ASN A 140 -2.55 9.57 -7.45
N ASN A 141 -1.33 10.11 -7.32
CA ASN A 141 -0.13 9.55 -7.92
C ASN A 141 1.04 9.47 -6.94
N ILE A 142 1.03 10.24 -5.85
CA ILE A 142 2.13 10.33 -4.89
C ILE A 142 1.61 9.92 -3.51
N SER A 143 2.31 8.97 -2.93
CA SER A 143 2.11 8.53 -1.55
C SER A 143 3.45 8.45 -0.82
N VAL A 144 3.45 8.64 0.49
CA VAL A 144 4.63 8.39 1.32
C VAL A 144 4.25 7.39 2.39
N ALA A 145 5.00 6.30 2.47
CA ALA A 145 4.98 5.42 3.63
C ALA A 145 6.14 5.76 4.57
N GLY A 146 5.97 5.49 5.86
CA GLY A 146 7.05 5.58 6.83
C GLY A 146 6.73 4.70 8.02
N GLY A 147 7.76 4.25 8.72
CA GLY A 147 7.58 3.33 9.84
C GLY A 147 8.82 3.19 10.70
N PHE A 148 8.67 2.42 11.76
CA PHE A 148 9.71 2.15 12.74
C PHE A 148 9.50 0.77 13.35
N GLU A 149 10.57 0.21 13.91
CA GLU A 149 10.49 -1.01 14.71
C GLU A 149 10.36 -0.69 16.21
N ILE A 150 9.71 -1.60 16.94
CA ILE A 150 9.57 -1.53 18.41
C ILE A 150 10.39 -2.60 19.15
N ILE A 151 11.12 -3.44 18.43
CA ILE A 151 11.97 -4.48 19.04
C ILE A 151 13.10 -3.87 19.86
N SER A 152 13.63 -2.71 19.46
CA SER A 152 14.65 -1.96 20.20
C SER A 152 14.19 -1.56 21.60
N ILE A 153 12.90 -1.24 21.77
CA ILE A 153 12.31 -0.89 23.07
C ILE A 153 12.23 -2.16 23.94
N MET A 154 11.80 -3.27 23.36
CA MET A 154 11.69 -4.55 24.07
C MET A 154 13.05 -5.14 24.43
N ALA A 155 14.10 -4.84 23.65
CA ALA A 155 15.49 -5.17 23.93
C ALA A 155 16.13 -4.18 24.93
N LYS A 156 15.42 -3.85 26.02
CA LYS A 156 15.86 -2.95 27.10
C LYS A 156 16.28 -1.54 26.65
N GLY A 157 15.84 -1.09 25.47
CA GLY A 157 16.23 0.20 24.91
C GLY A 157 17.67 0.26 24.37
N GLU A 158 18.34 -0.87 24.25
CA GLU A 158 19.70 -0.93 23.71
C GLU A 158 19.73 -0.96 22.18
N GLY A 159 18.59 -1.21 21.53
CA GLY A 159 18.54 -1.38 20.09
C GLY A 159 18.82 -0.12 19.25
N PRO A 160 18.94 -0.30 17.92
CA PRO A 160 19.26 0.77 16.98
C PRO A 160 18.12 1.82 16.83
N TYR A 161 16.89 1.47 17.19
CA TYR A 161 15.69 2.26 16.93
C TYR A 161 15.56 2.59 15.43
N ALA A 162 15.39 1.53 14.64
CA ALA A 162 15.35 1.66 13.19
C ALA A 162 14.03 2.27 12.73
N PHE A 163 14.12 3.14 11.71
CA PHE A 163 13.00 3.77 11.04
C PHE A 163 13.22 3.78 9.54
N PHE A 164 12.15 3.99 8.78
CA PHE A 164 12.22 4.17 7.35
C PHE A 164 11.19 5.17 6.82
N ILE A 165 11.49 5.71 5.64
CA ILE A 165 10.55 6.44 4.79
C ILE A 165 10.57 5.83 3.39
N ASN A 166 9.43 5.86 2.71
CA ASN A 166 9.24 5.29 1.40
C ASN A 166 8.29 6.16 0.55
N PRO A 167 8.77 7.29 0.00
CA PRO A 167 8.04 8.00 -1.04
C PRO A 167 7.87 7.12 -2.28
N LYS A 168 6.65 7.10 -2.82
CA LYS A 168 6.24 6.33 -3.99
C LYS A 168 5.47 7.22 -4.96
N ALA A 169 5.82 7.13 -6.24
CA ALA A 169 5.04 7.66 -7.36
C ALA A 169 4.44 6.51 -8.17
N SER A 170 3.21 6.64 -8.63
CA SER A 170 2.48 5.59 -9.35
C SER A 170 1.47 6.20 -10.34
N PHE A 171 1.45 5.68 -11.56
CA PHE A 171 0.67 6.20 -12.67
C PHE A 171 -0.02 5.08 -13.43
N LYS A 172 -1.27 5.30 -13.82
CA LYS A 172 -1.96 4.45 -14.79
C LYS A 172 -1.51 4.86 -16.19
N VAL A 173 -0.77 3.99 -16.87
CA VAL A 173 -0.17 4.28 -18.19
C VAL A 173 -1.01 3.75 -19.35
N ALA A 174 -1.81 2.70 -19.11
CA ALA A 174 -2.79 2.20 -20.07
C ALA A 174 -3.95 1.48 -19.35
N ASN A 175 -4.87 0.92 -20.12
CA ASN A 175 -5.92 0.06 -19.55
C ASN A 175 -5.29 -1.14 -18.85
N ASN A 176 -5.56 -1.26 -17.55
CA ASN A 176 -5.01 -2.30 -16.66
C ASN A 176 -3.48 -2.33 -16.57
N LEU A 177 -2.78 -1.27 -16.97
CA LEU A 177 -1.32 -1.18 -16.85
C LEU A 177 -0.92 0.05 -16.08
N TYR A 178 -0.05 -0.15 -15.09
CA TYR A 178 0.45 0.87 -14.19
C TYR A 178 1.98 0.82 -14.15
N ALA A 179 2.59 1.98 -13.97
CA ALA A 179 4.03 2.13 -13.78
C ALA A 179 4.27 2.97 -12.52
N GLY A 180 5.31 2.64 -11.77
CA GLY A 180 5.66 3.34 -10.55
C GLY A 180 7.12 3.20 -10.19
N ALA A 181 7.53 4.03 -9.25
CA ALA A 181 8.84 3.98 -8.64
C ALA A 181 8.74 4.40 -7.18
N ASN A 182 9.65 3.90 -6.34
CA ASN A 182 9.79 4.35 -4.97
C ASN A 182 11.27 4.45 -4.58
N VAL A 183 11.51 5.22 -3.52
CA VAL A 183 12.78 5.21 -2.81
C VAL A 183 12.48 4.78 -1.39
N LEU A 184 13.05 3.69 -0.89
CA LEU A 184 13.02 3.37 0.54
C LEU A 184 14.31 3.89 1.14
N TYR A 185 14.25 4.67 2.21
CA TYR A 185 15.42 5.03 3.02
C TYR A 185 15.17 4.57 4.44
N ALA A 186 16.11 3.83 5.01
CA ALA A 186 16.07 3.31 6.36
C ALA A 186 17.34 3.73 7.11
N ASN A 187 17.18 4.13 8.38
CA ASN A 187 18.30 4.46 9.25
C ASN A 187 17.93 4.12 10.71
N THR A 188 18.83 4.41 11.64
CA THR A 188 18.70 4.15 13.06
C THR A 188 18.92 5.45 13.83
N ILE A 189 18.14 5.70 14.88
CA ILE A 189 18.24 6.96 15.63
C ILE A 189 19.60 7.09 16.34
N LYS A 190 20.21 5.98 16.75
CA LYS A 190 21.49 6.00 17.48
C LYS A 190 22.71 6.27 16.59
N SER A 191 22.64 5.91 15.32
CA SER A 191 23.80 5.96 14.42
C SER A 191 23.58 6.87 13.22
N VAL A 192 22.63 7.81 13.26
CA VAL A 192 22.32 8.67 12.09
C VAL A 192 23.56 9.40 11.56
N ASP A 193 24.44 9.86 12.45
CA ASP A 193 25.65 10.61 12.07
C ASP A 193 26.82 9.69 11.64
N ASP A 194 26.83 8.42 12.06
CA ASP A 194 27.91 7.44 11.80
C ASP A 194 27.57 6.42 10.69
N PHE A 195 26.28 6.22 10.43
CA PHE A 195 25.72 5.30 9.44
C PHE A 195 24.85 6.11 8.49
N GLY A 196 25.30 6.25 7.23
CA GLY A 196 24.58 7.01 6.19
C GLY A 196 23.18 6.48 5.87
N GLY A 197 22.82 5.31 6.41
CA GLY A 197 21.56 4.63 6.20
C GLY A 197 21.64 3.60 5.08
N LEU A 198 20.56 2.86 4.90
CA LEU A 198 20.34 2.00 3.76
C LEU A 198 19.25 2.62 2.90
N ALA A 199 19.41 2.56 1.58
CA ALA A 199 18.34 2.94 0.68
C ALA A 199 18.08 1.88 -0.39
N THR A 200 16.90 1.94 -1.00
CA THR A 200 16.64 1.24 -2.26
C THR A 200 15.96 2.20 -3.21
N LEU A 201 16.34 2.13 -4.49
CA LEU A 201 15.63 2.78 -5.59
C LEU A 201 14.99 1.68 -6.42
N ASN A 202 13.66 1.67 -6.49
CA ASN A 202 12.92 0.63 -7.22
C ASN A 202 12.04 1.24 -8.30
N GLY A 203 11.97 0.57 -9.45
CA GLY A 203 11.00 0.81 -10.50
C GLY A 203 10.15 -0.44 -10.72
N PHE A 204 8.86 -0.28 -10.98
CA PHE A 204 7.93 -1.41 -11.11
C PHE A 204 6.77 -1.14 -12.06
N PHE A 205 6.34 -2.20 -12.74
CA PHE A 205 5.16 -2.23 -13.59
C PHE A 205 4.16 -3.22 -13.01
N THR A 206 2.89 -2.81 -12.94
CA THR A 206 1.79 -3.67 -12.50
C THR A 206 0.77 -3.80 -13.61
N TYR A 207 0.45 -5.05 -13.96
CA TYR A 207 -0.65 -5.38 -14.86
C TYR A 207 -1.83 -5.95 -14.06
N GLY A 208 -3.05 -5.50 -14.38
CA GLY A 208 -4.29 -5.98 -13.79
C GLY A 208 -5.14 -4.88 -13.14
N ASN A 209 -5.84 -5.25 -12.07
CA ASN A 209 -6.75 -4.39 -11.33
C ASN A 209 -6.56 -4.56 -9.82
N THR A 210 -7.40 -3.88 -9.03
CA THR A 210 -7.32 -3.87 -7.57
C THR A 210 -7.55 -5.24 -6.92
N ASN A 211 -8.11 -6.23 -7.62
CA ASN A 211 -8.36 -7.58 -7.10
C ASN A 211 -7.44 -8.65 -7.69
N ASN A 212 -6.95 -8.45 -8.91
CA ASN A 212 -6.11 -9.40 -9.62
C ASN A 212 -5.01 -8.62 -10.32
N ASN A 213 -3.79 -8.72 -9.82
CA ASN A 213 -2.66 -8.01 -10.40
C ASN A 213 -1.35 -8.79 -10.24
N LEU A 214 -0.44 -8.49 -11.16
CA LEU A 214 0.92 -9.00 -11.19
C LEU A 214 1.85 -7.80 -11.35
N THR A 215 2.90 -7.74 -10.54
CA THR A 215 3.93 -6.71 -10.58
C THR A 215 5.28 -7.34 -10.88
N ALA A 216 6.01 -6.73 -11.79
CA ALA A 216 7.44 -6.95 -11.98
C ALA A 216 8.18 -5.68 -11.54
N ALA A 217 9.21 -5.85 -10.71
CA ALA A 217 10.02 -4.76 -10.19
C ALA A 217 11.51 -5.02 -10.40
N VAL A 218 12.28 -3.94 -10.46
CA VAL A 218 13.73 -3.94 -10.44
C VAL A 218 14.20 -2.87 -9.45
N GLY A 219 15.20 -3.19 -8.64
CA GLY A 219 15.65 -2.32 -7.57
C GLY A 219 17.15 -2.38 -7.31
N TRP A 220 17.74 -1.24 -6.96
CA TRP A 220 19.13 -1.14 -6.54
C TRP A 220 19.18 -0.77 -5.07
N GLY A 221 20.01 -1.49 -4.31
CA GLY A 221 20.33 -1.12 -2.93
C GLY A 221 21.37 -0.02 -2.91
N TRP A 222 21.36 0.79 -1.87
CA TRP A 222 22.39 1.78 -1.59
C TRP A 222 22.83 1.62 -0.14
N ALA A 223 24.13 1.58 0.09
CA ALA A 223 24.75 1.50 1.40
C ALA A 223 26.14 2.14 1.33
N ASP A 224 26.58 2.78 2.41
CA ASP A 224 27.93 3.34 2.55
C ASP A 224 28.36 4.26 1.38
N GLY A 225 27.42 5.04 0.84
CA GLY A 225 27.70 5.98 -0.25
C GLY A 225 27.54 5.40 -1.66
N GLU A 226 27.41 4.08 -1.81
CA GLU A 226 27.44 3.41 -3.11
C GLU A 226 26.16 2.62 -3.40
N PHE A 227 25.76 2.61 -4.67
CA PHE A 227 24.70 1.71 -5.14
C PHE A 227 25.26 0.32 -5.41
N SER A 228 24.45 -0.71 -5.18
CA SER A 228 24.77 -2.08 -5.55
C SER A 228 25.06 -2.18 -7.04
N SER A 229 26.11 -2.89 -7.42
CA SER A 229 26.45 -3.10 -8.83
C SER A 229 25.42 -3.93 -9.60
N LYS A 230 24.56 -4.66 -8.87
CA LYS A 230 23.53 -5.54 -9.41
C LYS A 230 22.16 -5.17 -8.88
N PRO A 231 21.12 -5.21 -9.73
CA PRO A 231 19.76 -5.04 -9.27
C PRO A 231 19.19 -6.31 -8.66
N VAL A 232 18.22 -6.15 -7.77
CA VAL A 232 17.28 -7.19 -7.35
C VAL A 232 16.05 -7.11 -8.23
N PHE A 233 15.55 -8.26 -8.67
CA PHE A 233 14.28 -8.34 -9.39
C PHE A 233 13.20 -8.88 -8.47
N THR A 234 11.98 -8.39 -8.59
CA THR A 234 10.85 -8.90 -7.82
C THR A 234 9.69 -9.22 -8.74
N VAL A 235 9.03 -10.35 -8.52
CA VAL A 235 7.76 -10.72 -9.14
C VAL A 235 6.74 -11.00 -8.04
N SER A 236 5.67 -10.21 -8.03
CA SER A 236 4.66 -10.24 -6.98
C SER A 236 3.27 -10.31 -7.59
N GLY A 237 2.38 -11.05 -6.96
CA GLY A 237 1.03 -11.27 -7.46
C GLY A 237 0.00 -11.30 -6.35
N MET A 238 -1.20 -10.87 -6.69
CA MET A 238 -2.36 -11.01 -5.82
C MET A 238 -3.58 -11.38 -6.67
N THR A 239 -4.32 -12.39 -6.22
CA THR A 239 -5.55 -12.86 -6.85
C THR A 239 -6.63 -13.03 -5.79
N ARG A 240 -7.65 -12.17 -5.83
CA ARG A 240 -8.81 -12.28 -4.93
C ARG A 240 -9.77 -13.33 -5.46
N VAL A 241 -9.96 -14.38 -4.67
CA VAL A 241 -10.76 -15.57 -5.02
C VAL A 241 -12.14 -15.55 -4.36
N SER A 242 -12.35 -14.75 -3.32
CA SER A 242 -13.67 -14.55 -2.71
C SER A 242 -13.84 -13.13 -2.16
N ARG A 243 -15.05 -12.79 -1.69
CA ARG A 243 -15.31 -11.50 -1.04
C ARG A 243 -14.35 -11.25 0.14
N ARG A 244 -13.81 -12.28 0.80
CA ARG A 244 -12.95 -12.11 1.99
C ARG A 244 -11.57 -12.77 1.89
N ILE A 245 -11.23 -13.36 0.75
CA ILE A 245 -9.99 -14.14 0.60
C ILE A 245 -9.30 -13.77 -0.71
N ALA A 246 -8.00 -13.49 -0.62
CA ALA A 246 -7.08 -13.41 -1.75
C ALA A 246 -5.84 -14.26 -1.50
N PHE A 247 -5.22 -14.73 -2.57
CA PHE A 247 -3.86 -15.26 -2.52
C PHE A 247 -2.88 -14.13 -2.81
N VAL A 248 -1.75 -14.13 -2.12
CA VAL A 248 -0.68 -13.15 -2.27
C VAL A 248 0.67 -13.85 -2.30
N SER A 249 1.55 -13.36 -3.17
CA SER A 249 2.92 -13.84 -3.32
C SER A 249 3.82 -12.69 -3.73
N GLU A 250 5.05 -12.72 -3.23
CA GLU A 250 6.11 -11.76 -3.49
C GLU A 250 7.44 -12.53 -3.52
N ASN A 251 8.14 -12.46 -4.65
CA ASN A 251 9.29 -13.31 -4.92
C ASN A 251 10.46 -12.45 -5.41
N TRP A 252 11.58 -12.51 -4.70
CA TRP A 252 12.78 -11.77 -4.97
C TRP A 252 13.84 -12.67 -5.61
N ILE A 253 14.45 -12.18 -6.68
CA ILE A 253 15.54 -12.82 -7.40
C ILE A 253 16.74 -11.91 -7.24
N ILE A 254 17.73 -12.39 -6.49
CA ILE A 254 18.91 -11.63 -6.07
C ILE A 254 20.13 -12.20 -6.82
N PRO A 255 20.67 -11.49 -7.81
CA PRO A 255 21.89 -11.91 -8.50
C PRO A 255 23.12 -11.76 -7.58
N ARG A 256 23.92 -12.81 -7.44
CA ARG A 256 25.17 -12.83 -6.68
C ARG A 256 26.32 -13.34 -7.55
N THR A 257 27.52 -12.78 -7.41
CA THR A 257 28.72 -13.42 -7.97
C THR A 257 29.29 -14.32 -6.90
N ILE A 258 29.48 -15.60 -7.20
CA ILE A 258 30.15 -16.56 -6.33
C ILE A 258 31.14 -17.31 -7.22
N ASP A 259 32.42 -17.26 -6.88
CA ASP A 259 33.51 -17.88 -7.65
C ASP A 259 33.51 -17.44 -9.13
N GLU A 260 33.42 -16.13 -9.37
CA GLU A 260 33.34 -15.48 -10.70
C GLU A 260 32.09 -15.83 -11.54
N GLU A 261 31.23 -16.74 -11.07
CA GLU A 261 29.98 -17.10 -11.73
C GLU A 261 28.79 -16.28 -11.22
N LEU A 262 27.92 -15.87 -12.14
CA LEU A 262 26.64 -15.26 -11.79
C LEU A 262 25.63 -16.33 -11.35
N LYS A 263 25.25 -16.30 -10.08
CA LYS A 263 24.22 -17.18 -9.50
C LYS A 263 23.00 -16.36 -9.10
N LEU A 264 21.80 -16.91 -9.33
CA LEU A 264 20.54 -16.28 -8.94
C LEU A 264 20.04 -16.90 -7.63
N TYR A 265 19.92 -16.08 -6.60
CA TYR A 265 19.38 -16.48 -5.31
C TYR A 265 17.92 -16.04 -5.19
N GLY A 266 17.00 -17.01 -5.11
CA GLY A 266 15.57 -16.76 -5.00
C GLY A 266 15.07 -16.82 -3.57
N ILE A 267 14.31 -15.82 -3.14
CA ILE A 267 13.43 -15.87 -1.96
C ILE A 267 12.01 -15.78 -2.50
N PHE A 268 11.16 -16.72 -2.15
CA PHE A 268 9.78 -16.75 -2.60
C PHE A 268 8.82 -16.69 -1.42
N SER A 269 7.59 -16.28 -1.69
CA SER A 269 6.55 -16.30 -0.68
C SER A 269 5.21 -16.78 -1.22
N TYR A 270 4.40 -17.28 -0.31
CA TYR A 270 3.04 -17.72 -0.61
C TYR A 270 2.19 -17.52 0.63
N GLY A 271 0.99 -17.00 0.44
CA GLY A 271 0.10 -16.73 1.55
C GLY A 271 -1.33 -16.42 1.15
N ILE A 272 -2.13 -16.29 2.20
CA ILE A 272 -3.55 -15.95 2.15
C ILE A 272 -3.73 -14.58 2.81
N ARG A 273 -4.38 -13.68 2.09
CA ARG A 273 -4.85 -12.39 2.58
C ARG A 273 -6.33 -12.47 2.90
N PHE A 274 -6.66 -12.32 4.18
CA PHE A 274 -8.03 -12.14 4.65
C PHE A 274 -8.42 -10.67 4.49
N LEU A 275 -9.58 -10.41 3.89
CA LEU A 275 -10.06 -9.07 3.55
C LEU A 275 -11.31 -8.70 4.34
N GLY A 276 -11.30 -7.51 4.92
CA GLY A 276 -12.46 -6.76 5.39
C GLY A 276 -12.61 -5.46 4.60
N GLU A 277 -13.69 -4.72 4.82
CA GLU A 277 -13.98 -3.49 4.04
C GLU A 277 -12.92 -2.41 4.20
N LYS A 278 -12.28 -2.36 5.37
CA LYS A 278 -11.18 -1.45 5.70
C LYS A 278 -9.96 -2.15 6.27
N THR A 279 -9.96 -3.48 6.35
CA THR A 279 -8.88 -4.23 7.03
C THR A 279 -8.36 -5.36 6.17
N SER A 280 -7.11 -5.74 6.39
CA SER A 280 -6.59 -7.01 5.88
C SER A 280 -5.63 -7.67 6.84
N ILE A 281 -5.59 -9.00 6.84
CA ILE A 281 -4.60 -9.80 7.56
C ILE A 281 -3.91 -10.71 6.56
N ASP A 282 -2.59 -10.72 6.56
CA ASP A 282 -1.80 -11.64 5.74
C ASP A 282 -1.22 -12.75 6.59
N LEU A 283 -1.51 -13.99 6.21
CA LEU A 283 -0.83 -15.19 6.69
C LEU A 283 -0.04 -15.77 5.52
N ALA A 284 1.27 -15.59 5.53
CA ALA A 284 2.15 -16.01 4.46
C ALA A 284 3.41 -16.71 5.01
N PHE A 285 4.21 -17.26 4.12
CA PHE A 285 5.52 -17.81 4.44
C PHE A 285 6.56 -17.29 3.46
N LEU A 286 7.74 -16.94 3.97
CA LEU A 286 8.94 -16.61 3.19
C LEU A 286 9.84 -17.84 3.17
N ASN A 287 10.27 -18.28 1.99
CA ASN A 287 11.03 -19.52 1.88
C ASN A 287 12.11 -19.46 0.78
N ASN A 288 13.10 -20.33 0.90
CA ASN A 288 14.12 -20.63 -0.10
C ASN A 288 14.82 -21.97 0.23
N LYS A 289 15.81 -22.36 -0.57
CA LYS A 289 16.54 -23.63 -0.37
C LYS A 289 17.26 -23.74 0.98
N ASP A 290 17.68 -22.62 1.57
CA ASP A 290 18.41 -22.62 2.85
C ASP A 290 17.45 -22.61 4.04
N ILE A 291 16.40 -21.80 3.98
CA ILE A 291 15.33 -21.76 4.97
C ILE A 291 14.66 -23.14 5.08
N ALA A 292 14.37 -23.78 3.95
CA ALA A 292 13.73 -25.09 3.91
C ALA A 292 14.54 -26.21 4.60
N LYS A 293 15.86 -26.04 4.82
CA LYS A 293 16.69 -26.98 5.59
C LYS A 293 16.35 -26.96 7.09
N GLY A 294 15.91 -25.81 7.61
CA GLY A 294 15.56 -25.64 9.03
C GLY A 294 14.05 -25.59 9.28
N ILE A 295 13.33 -24.81 8.46
CA ILE A 295 11.88 -24.63 8.55
C ILE A 295 11.30 -24.97 7.18
N ILE A 296 10.84 -26.21 6.99
CA ILE A 296 10.41 -26.75 5.70
C ILE A 296 9.37 -25.84 5.01
N ILE A 297 8.42 -25.32 5.79
CA ILE A 297 7.32 -24.48 5.30
C ILE A 297 7.68 -22.99 5.17
N GLY A 298 8.91 -22.59 5.50
CA GLY A 298 9.35 -21.20 5.46
C GLY A 298 9.15 -20.42 6.77
N ILE A 299 9.72 -19.23 6.83
CA ILE A 299 9.56 -18.28 7.93
C ILE A 299 8.15 -17.70 7.85
N PRO A 300 7.35 -17.76 8.93
CA PRO A 300 6.00 -17.21 8.91
C PRO A 300 6.03 -15.69 8.75
N TRP A 301 5.16 -15.18 7.89
CA TRP A 301 4.86 -13.77 7.71
C TRP A 301 3.45 -13.49 8.20
N LEU A 302 3.33 -12.54 9.14
CA LEU A 302 2.05 -12.07 9.66
C LEU A 302 2.03 -10.55 9.59
N ASP A 303 1.04 -9.98 8.92
CA ASP A 303 0.75 -8.56 9.03
C ASP A 303 -0.74 -8.25 9.11
N PHE A 304 -1.04 -7.10 9.70
CA PHE A 304 -2.37 -6.54 9.82
C PHE A 304 -2.36 -5.11 9.27
N THR A 305 -3.34 -4.79 8.44
CA THR A 305 -3.48 -3.49 7.80
C THR A 305 -4.87 -2.92 8.05
N ILE A 306 -4.97 -1.62 8.33
CA ILE A 306 -6.22 -0.84 8.38
C ILE A 306 -6.12 0.31 7.38
N ALA A 307 -7.00 0.34 6.39
CA ALA A 307 -7.13 1.41 5.41
C ALA A 307 -8.10 2.51 5.90
N PHE A 308 -7.83 3.75 5.50
CA PHE A 308 -8.64 4.93 5.80
C PHE A 308 -8.79 5.85 4.61
#